data_AF-A0A7G9WJG8-F1
#
_entry.id   AF-A0A7G9WJG8-F1
#
_cell.length_a   1.000
_cell.length_b   1.000
_cell.length_c   1.000
_cell.angle_alpha   90.00
_cell.angle_beta   90.00
_cell.angle_gamma   90.00
#
_symmetry.space_group_name_H-M   'P 1'
#
loop_
_entity.id
_entity.type
_entity.pdbx_description
1 polymer ?
#
loop_
_entity_poly.entity_id
_entity_poly.type
_entity_poly.pdbx_seq_one_letter_code
_entity_poly.pdbx_strand_id
1 'polypeptide(L)'
;MKEIHFYFGSNCEPYTKVYHDFYSSRMAIWNDEVVHTTQLVLLSTKLFEQGFKVFIHTVHRTFEVKLGKNEITSRIVKPESNILKLLFAGGFGSIE
;
A
#
# COMPACT_ATOMS: atom_id res chain seq x y z
N MET A 1 -6.74 -12.41 -8.80
CA MET A 1 -5.56 -12.20 -7.92
C MET A 1 -5.81 -10.87 -7.21
N LYS A 2 -5.65 -10.81 -5.88
CA LYS A 2 -6.07 -9.63 -5.13
C LYS A 2 -5.02 -8.51 -5.20
N GLU A 3 -5.48 -7.26 -5.29
CA GLU A 3 -4.64 -6.07 -5.39
C GLU A 3 -5.14 -4.97 -4.43
N ILE A 4 -4.22 -4.25 -3.80
CA ILE A 4 -4.54 -3.10 -2.97
C ILE A 4 -3.58 -1.95 -3.26
N HIS A 5 -4.17 -0.78 -3.50
CA HIS A 5 -3.52 0.43 -3.95
C HIS A 5 -3.67 1.49 -2.86
N PHE A 6 -2.55 1.87 -2.26
CA PHE A 6 -2.47 2.90 -1.24
C PHE A 6 -2.02 4.23 -1.84
N TYR A 7 -2.86 5.26 -1.75
CA TYR A 7 -2.58 6.58 -2.31
C TYR A 7 -2.16 7.59 -1.24
N PHE A 8 -1.09 8.33 -1.51
CA PHE A 8 -0.70 9.50 -0.72
C PHE A 8 -1.52 10.72 -1.15
N GLY A 9 -2.41 11.17 -0.28
CA GLY A 9 -3.23 12.35 -0.52
C GLY A 9 -4.25 12.14 -1.66
N SER A 10 -4.46 13.17 -2.46
CA SER A 10 -5.48 13.22 -3.51
C SER A 10 -5.00 12.74 -4.89
N ASN A 11 -3.81 12.15 -5.00
CA ASN A 11 -3.26 11.61 -6.26
C ASN A 11 -3.89 10.28 -6.68
N CYS A 12 -5.21 10.21 -6.60
CA CYS A 12 -6.00 9.07 -7.00
C CYS A 12 -6.20 9.09 -8.51
N GLU A 13 -6.18 7.91 -9.15
CA GLU A 13 -6.50 7.82 -10.57
C GLU A 13 -7.94 8.31 -10.83
N PRO A 14 -8.14 9.14 -11.88
CA PRO A 14 -9.48 9.61 -12.22
C PRO A 14 -10.37 8.43 -12.61
N TYR A 15 -11.63 8.48 -12.19
CA TYR A 15 -12.65 7.44 -12.41
C TYR A 15 -12.46 6.13 -11.63
N THR A 16 -11.46 6.04 -10.76
CA THR A 16 -11.27 4.90 -9.86
C THR A 16 -11.99 5.15 -8.54
N LYS A 17 -12.76 4.16 -8.05
CA LYS A 17 -13.40 4.24 -6.74
C LYS A 17 -12.34 4.12 -5.65
N VAL A 18 -12.07 5.22 -4.95
CA VAL A 18 -11.13 5.24 -3.82
C VAL A 18 -11.87 5.39 -2.50
N TYR A 19 -11.56 4.51 -1.55
CA TYR A 19 -12.09 4.56 -0.20
C TYR A 19 -11.26 5.51 0.66
N HIS A 20 -11.88 6.58 1.14
CA HIS A 20 -11.20 7.64 1.88
C HIS A 20 -11.35 7.54 3.39
N ASP A 21 -12.18 6.63 3.90
CA ASP A 21 -12.37 6.40 5.33
C ASP A 21 -11.93 4.99 5.74
N PHE A 22 -11.60 4.83 7.02
CA PHE A 22 -11.06 3.59 7.56
C PHE A 22 -12.04 2.42 7.43
N TYR A 23 -13.32 2.63 7.75
CA TYR A 23 -14.30 1.56 7.84
C TYR A 23 -14.60 0.99 6.46
N SER A 24 -14.92 1.85 5.49
CA SER A 24 -15.18 1.42 4.11
C SER A 24 -13.95 0.74 3.48
N SER A 25 -12.75 1.27 3.74
CA SER A 25 -11.51 0.64 3.27
C SER A 25 -11.30 -0.76 3.86
N ARG A 26 -11.57 -0.92 5.17
CA ARG A 26 -11.48 -2.21 5.86
C ARG A 26 -12.47 -3.21 5.28
N MET A 27 -13.71 -2.78 5.03
CA MET A 27 -14.74 -3.61 4.42
C MET A 27 -14.38 -4.01 3.00
N ALA A 28 -13.82 -3.09 2.20
CA ALA A 28 -13.37 -3.38 0.84
C ALA A 28 -12.27 -4.45 0.81
N ILE A 29 -11.31 -4.42 1.74
CA ILE A 29 -10.26 -5.45 1.86
C ILE A 29 -10.84 -6.86 2.03
N TRP A 30 -11.98 -6.98 2.71
CA TRP A 30 -12.63 -8.28 2.89
C TRP A 30 -13.43 -8.74 1.67
N ASN A 31 -14.08 -7.81 0.96
CA ASN A 31 -15.09 -8.15 -0.05
C ASN A 31 -14.60 -8.01 -1.49
N ASP A 32 -13.64 -7.13 -1.74
CA ASP A 32 -13.24 -6.74 -3.08
C ASP A 32 -11.93 -7.43 -3.48
N GLU A 33 -11.74 -7.65 -4.78
CA GLU A 33 -10.49 -8.17 -5.32
C GLU A 33 -9.46 -7.05 -5.54
N VAL A 34 -9.92 -5.86 -5.92
CA VAL A 34 -9.07 -4.68 -6.17
C VAL A 34 -9.56 -3.54 -5.30
N VAL A 35 -8.69 -3.07 -4.41
CA VAL A 35 -9.01 -2.05 -3.41
C VAL A 35 -8.13 -0.82 -3.63
N HIS A 36 -8.74 0.35 -3.73
CA HIS A 36 -8.01 1.62 -3.75
C HIS A 36 -8.36 2.42 -2.50
N THR A 37 -7.37 2.87 -1.74
CA THR A 37 -7.60 3.58 -0.48
C THR A 37 -6.53 4.63 -0.18
N THR A 38 -6.92 5.71 0.50
CA THR A 38 -5.97 6.69 1.08
C THR A 38 -5.61 6.36 2.53
N GLN A 39 -6.15 5.28 3.09
CA GLN A 39 -5.98 4.90 4.51
C GLN A 39 -4.69 4.10 4.73
N LEU A 40 -3.55 4.78 4.71
CA LEU A 40 -2.22 4.19 4.89
C LEU A 40 -2.04 3.41 6.20
N VAL A 41 -2.85 3.69 7.23
CA VAL A 41 -2.84 2.94 8.50
C VAL A 41 -3.18 1.45 8.34
N LEU A 42 -3.86 1.08 7.24
CA LEU A 42 -4.19 -0.31 6.92
C LEU A 42 -3.03 -1.06 6.23
N LEU A 43 -1.95 -0.36 5.87
CA LEU A 43 -0.76 -0.96 5.26
C LEU A 43 -0.06 -1.90 6.24
N SER A 44 -0.13 -3.20 5.96
CA SER A 44 0.38 -4.25 6.83
C SER A 44 0.91 -5.43 6.02
N THR A 45 1.89 -6.15 6.57
CA THR A 45 2.39 -7.41 5.99
C THR A 45 1.34 -8.51 5.95
N LYS A 46 0.27 -8.42 6.76
CA LYS A 46 -0.87 -9.36 6.72
C LYS A 46 -1.61 -9.36 5.38
N LEU A 47 -1.53 -8.26 4.62
CA LEU A 47 -2.12 -8.19 3.28
C LEU A 47 -1.50 -9.23 2.34
N PHE A 48 -0.20 -9.51 2.49
CA PHE A 48 0.49 -10.55 1.71
C PHE A 48 -0.03 -11.95 2.01
N GLU A 49 -0.28 -12.25 3.29
CA GLU A 49 -0.87 -13.52 3.74
C GLU A 49 -2.29 -13.69 3.22
N GLN A 50 -3.02 -12.59 3.05
CA GLN A 50 -4.35 -12.54 2.43
C GLN A 50 -4.32 -12.62 0.89
N GLY A 51 -3.13 -12.77 0.29
CA GLY A 51 -2.94 -12.92 -1.15
C GLY A 51 -2.99 -11.61 -1.95
N PHE A 52 -2.90 -10.45 -1.28
CA PHE A 52 -2.84 -9.17 -1.96
C PHE A 52 -1.43 -8.88 -2.50
N LYS A 53 -1.37 -8.39 -3.74
CA LYS A 53 -0.29 -7.51 -4.18
C LYS A 53 -0.54 -6.11 -3.64
N VAL A 54 0.48 -5.51 -3.05
CA VAL A 54 0.38 -4.21 -2.38
C VAL A 54 1.12 -3.18 -3.21
N PHE A 55 0.40 -2.16 -3.67
CA PHE A 55 0.94 -1.03 -4.42
C PHE A 55 0.84 0.25 -3.61
N ILE A 56 1.90 1.06 -3.68
CA ILE A 56 1.95 2.38 -3.06
C ILE A 56 2.13 3.41 -4.16
N HIS A 57 1.25 4.40 -4.16
CA HIS A 57 1.20 5.53 -5.08
C HIS A 57 1.59 6.78 -4.31
N THR A 58 2.76 7.31 -4.61
CA THR A 58 3.21 8.62 -4.11
C THR A 58 2.97 9.69 -5.18
N VAL A 59 3.35 10.94 -4.91
CA VAL A 59 3.28 12.02 -5.90
C VAL A 59 4.11 11.71 -7.16
N HIS A 60 5.25 11.06 -6.98
CA HIS A 60 6.25 10.94 -8.04
C HIS A 60 6.27 9.56 -8.70
N ARG A 61 5.72 8.53 -8.06
CA ARG A 61 5.83 7.16 -8.54
C ARG A 61 4.82 6.21 -7.90
N THR A 62 4.63 5.10 -8.58
CA THR A 62 3.92 3.92 -8.09
C THR A 62 4.89 2.75 -7.99
N PHE A 63 4.80 1.97 -6.92
CA PHE A 63 5.62 0.78 -6.76
C PHE A 63 4.91 -0.33 -5.99
N GLU A 64 5.27 -1.57 -6.30
CA GLU A 64 4.83 -2.76 -5.56
C GLU A 64 5.73 -2.99 -4.34
N VAL A 65 5.12 -3.28 -3.19
CA VAL A 65 5.81 -3.76 -2.00
C VAL A 65 5.66 -5.26 -1.90
N LYS A 66 6.76 -5.96 -1.64
CA LYS A 66 6.83 -7.43 -1.49
C LYS A 66 7.49 -7.80 -0.17
N LEU A 67 7.20 -8.99 0.33
CA LEU A 67 8.06 -9.62 1.34
C LEU A 67 9.43 -9.93 0.72
N GLY A 68 10.48 -9.78 1.52
CA GLY A 68 11.86 -9.94 1.05
C GLY A 68 12.43 -8.66 0.45
N LYS A 69 13.34 -8.82 -0.52
CA LYS A 69 14.04 -7.71 -1.16
C LYS A 69 13.10 -7.00 -2.14
N ASN A 70 12.98 -5.69 -2.00
CA ASN A 70 12.19 -4.86 -2.91
C ASN A 70 13.13 -4.16 -3.88
N GLU A 71 12.98 -4.32 -5.19
CA GLU A 71 13.95 -3.80 -6.17
C GLU A 71 14.16 -2.29 -6.09
N ILE A 72 13.09 -1.57 -5.75
CA ILE A 72 13.08 -0.11 -5.64
C ILE A 72 13.77 0.39 -4.36
N THR A 73 14.13 -0.53 -3.44
CA THR A 73 14.69 -0.17 -2.14
C THR A 73 15.82 -1.11 -1.71
N SER A 74 16.85 -0.58 -1.06
CA SER A 74 17.85 -1.45 -0.42
C SER A 74 17.32 -2.16 0.85
N ARG A 75 16.01 -2.10 1.12
CA ARG A 75 15.37 -2.65 2.34
C ARG A 75 14.78 -4.03 2.07
N ILE A 76 14.85 -4.86 3.11
CA ILE A 76 14.19 -6.16 3.17
C ILE A 76 12.96 -6.00 4.06
N VAL A 77 11.77 -6.27 3.52
CA VAL A 77 10.53 -6.31 4.29
C VAL A 77 10.37 -7.72 4.85
N LYS A 78 10.45 -7.84 6.18
CA LYS A 78 10.23 -9.12 6.89
C LYS A 78 8.76 -9.24 7.31
N PRO A 79 8.26 -10.45 7.60
CA PRO A 79 6.98 -10.61 8.31
C PRO A 79 6.90 -9.67 9.52
N GLU A 80 5.68 -9.21 9.82
CA GLU A 80 5.40 -8.25 10.91
C GLU A 80 6.13 -6.89 10.87
N SER A 81 6.89 -6.60 9.80
CA SER A 81 7.51 -5.28 9.63
C SER A 81 6.45 -4.18 9.59
N ASN A 82 6.72 -3.07 10.28
CA ASN A 82 5.91 -1.87 10.14
C ASN A 82 6.28 -1.16 8.83
N ILE A 83 5.59 -1.52 7.74
CA ILE A 83 5.83 -1.00 6.39
C ILE A 83 5.61 0.51 6.35
N LEU A 84 4.58 1.03 7.04
CA LEU A 84 4.30 2.45 7.08
C LEU A 84 5.45 3.25 7.71
N LYS A 85 6.03 2.74 8.80
CA LYS A 85 7.21 3.37 9.43
C LYS A 85 8.43 3.33 8.51
N LEU A 86 8.65 2.22 7.80
CA LEU A 86 9.72 2.11 6.81
C LEU A 86 9.53 3.11 5.67
N LEU A 87 8.29 3.33 5.24
CA LEU A 87 7.91 4.30 4.23
C LEU A 87 8.27 5.71 4.65
N PHE A 88 7.76 6.18 5.79
CA PHE A 88 8.04 7.53 6.30
C PHE A 88 9.50 7.78 6.69
N ALA A 89 10.26 6.74 7.02
CA ALA A 89 11.71 6.87 7.26
C ALA A 89 12.54 7.04 5.97
N GLY A 90 11.90 7.26 4.81
CA GLY A 90 12.55 7.30 3.50
C GLY A 90 13.10 5.93 3.09
N GLY A 91 12.66 4.84 3.73
CA GLY A 91 13.13 3.49 3.48
C GLY A 91 12.83 3.00 2.06
N PHE A 92 11.93 3.69 1.35
CA PHE A 92 11.62 3.42 -0.04
C PHE A 92 12.24 4.42 -1.03
N GLY A 93 13.12 5.32 -0.56
CA GLY A 93 13.59 6.52 -1.26
C GLY A 93 12.82 7.77 -0.78
N SER A 94 13.27 8.97 -1.18
CA SER A 94 12.53 10.21 -0.85
C SER A 94 11.08 10.08 -1.30
N ILE A 95 10.18 10.45 -0.39
CA ILE A 95 8.73 10.57 -0.66
C ILE A 95 8.41 12.03 -1.04
N GLU A 96 9.35 12.94 -0.78
CA GLU A 96 9.41 14.33 -1.27
C GLU A 96 10.05 14.39 -2.66
#